data_AF-A0A960KUD0-F1
#
_entry.id   AF-A0A960KUD0-F1
#
_cell.length_a   1.000
_cell.length_b   1.000
_cell.length_c   1.000
_cell.angle_alpha   90.00
_cell.angle_beta   90.00
_cell.angle_gamma   90.00
#
_symmetry.space_group_name_H-M   'P 1'
#
loop_
_entity.id
_entity.type
_entity.pdbx_description
1 polymer ?
#
loop_
_entity_poly.entity_id
_entity_poly.type
_entity_poly.pdbx_seq_one_letter_code
_entity_poly.pdbx_strand_id
1 'polypeptide(L)'
;FRRILFLVDRSALGVQTTNAFKSARLENLLTFGDIFGIKELTDIVPDSDTKLHIATVQGMVKRLLYSDDAVPPVDSYDCIVVDECHRGYVLDRELSDTELTFRNEADYISKYRRVLEHFDATKIGLTATPAVHTVEIFGEPAFKYTYREAVIDNWLIDHEPPTRIVTALAEDGIHFQAGEEVEQ
;
A
#
# COMPACT_ATOMS: atom_id res chain seq x y z
N PHE A 1 8.66 19.65 -0.63
CA PHE A 1 8.98 18.61 0.35
C PHE A 1 10.48 18.35 0.31
N ARG A 2 11.11 18.24 1.48
CA ARG A 2 12.55 18.03 1.69
C ARG A 2 12.85 16.60 2.14
N ARG A 3 11.92 15.94 2.85
CA ARG A 3 12.06 14.56 3.35
C ARG A 3 10.73 13.83 3.18
N ILE A 4 10.70 12.91 2.22
CA ILE A 4 9.50 12.17 1.84
C ILE A 4 9.60 10.75 2.38
N LEU A 5 8.56 10.30 3.11
CA LEU A 5 8.34 8.90 3.43
C LEU A 5 7.40 8.29 2.39
N PHE A 6 7.85 7.26 1.69
CA PHE A 6 7.05 6.52 0.73
C PHE A 6 6.66 5.16 1.34
N LEU A 7 5.39 5.03 1.70
CA LEU A 7 4.84 3.82 2.32
C LEU A 7 4.29 2.87 1.25
N VAL A 8 4.73 1.63 1.32
CA VAL A 8 4.23 0.51 0.51
C VAL A 8 3.58 -0.54 1.39
N ASP A 9 2.68 -1.32 0.79
CA ASP A 9 1.97 -2.40 1.48
C ASP A 9 2.87 -3.60 1.80
N ARG A 10 3.79 -3.98 0.89
CA ARG A 10 4.63 -5.18 1.04
C ARG A 10 6.07 -4.95 0.59
N SER A 11 7.00 -5.73 1.14
CA SER A 11 8.44 -5.64 0.82
C SER A 11 8.73 -5.82 -0.68
N ALA A 12 7.99 -6.70 -1.37
CA ALA A 12 8.13 -6.89 -2.82
C ALA A 12 7.79 -5.61 -3.61
N LEU A 13 6.74 -4.89 -3.21
CA LEU A 13 6.39 -3.59 -3.78
C LEU A 13 7.44 -2.53 -3.43
N GLY A 14 8.02 -2.59 -2.23
CA GLY A 14 9.14 -1.73 -1.83
C GLY A 14 10.36 -1.92 -2.71
N VAL A 15 10.70 -3.16 -3.06
CA VAL A 15 11.81 -3.47 -4.00
C VAL A 15 11.49 -2.95 -5.41
N GLN A 16 10.27 -3.16 -5.91
CA GLN A 16 9.84 -2.64 -7.21
C GLN A 16 9.91 -1.11 -7.26
N THR A 17 9.38 -0.45 -6.23
CA THR A 17 9.41 1.00 -6.07
C THR A 17 10.85 1.52 -6.06
N THR A 18 11.72 0.89 -5.26
CA THR A 18 13.15 1.21 -5.19
C THR A 18 13.82 1.10 -6.56
N ASN A 19 13.54 0.02 -7.30
CA ASN A 19 14.11 -0.19 -8.64
C ASN A 19 13.54 0.81 -9.67
N ALA A 20 12.25 1.15 -9.59
CA ALA A 20 11.63 2.16 -10.43
C ALA A 20 12.26 3.54 -10.20
N PHE A 21 12.49 3.95 -8.95
CA PHE A 21 13.19 5.20 -8.65
C PHE A 21 14.66 5.16 -9.11
N LYS A 22 15.39 4.06 -8.89
CA LYS A 22 16.77 3.92 -9.38
C LYS A 22 16.88 3.99 -10.91
N SER A 23 15.85 3.60 -11.65
CA SER A 23 15.82 3.62 -13.13
C SER A 23 15.19 4.88 -13.73
N ALA A 24 14.37 5.60 -12.95
CA ALA A 24 13.77 6.86 -13.37
C ALA A 24 14.85 7.94 -13.54
N ARG A 25 15.04 8.36 -14.79
CA ARG A 25 15.95 9.46 -15.13
C ARG A 25 15.24 10.79 -14.90
N LEU A 26 15.84 11.64 -14.08
CA LEU A 26 15.43 13.04 -13.92
C LEU A 26 16.20 13.94 -14.90
N GLU A 27 15.76 15.18 -15.05
CA GLU A 27 16.50 16.19 -15.82
C GLU A 27 17.97 16.24 -15.38
N ASN A 28 18.88 16.30 -16.34
CA ASN A 28 20.35 16.24 -16.22
C ASN A 28 21.02 14.83 -16.14
N LEU A 29 20.37 13.77 -16.64
CA LEU A 29 20.97 12.41 -16.81
C LEU A 29 21.35 11.69 -15.50
N LEU A 30 21.08 12.29 -14.35
CA LEU A 30 21.24 11.67 -13.03
C LEU A 30 19.99 10.85 -12.70
N THR A 31 20.17 9.66 -12.11
CA THR A 31 19.05 8.85 -11.66
C THR A 31 18.49 9.40 -10.35
N PHE A 32 17.22 9.12 -10.04
CA PHE A 32 16.64 9.51 -8.74
C PHE A 32 17.46 8.96 -7.56
N GLY A 33 18.03 7.75 -7.71
CA GLY A 33 18.93 7.14 -6.73
C GLY A 33 20.20 7.93 -6.46
N ASP A 34 20.78 8.54 -7.49
CA ASP A 34 22.00 9.36 -7.39
C ASP A 34 21.76 10.72 -6.72
N ILE A 35 20.52 11.23 -6.74
CA ILE A 35 20.17 12.58 -6.23
C ILE A 35 19.54 12.54 -4.82
N PHE A 36 18.86 11.45 -4.46
CA PHE A 36 18.01 11.39 -3.27
C PHE A 36 18.49 10.44 -2.16
N GLY A 37 19.52 9.61 -2.42
CA GLY A 37 20.07 8.68 -1.45
C GLY A 37 19.01 7.66 -1.00
N ILE A 38 18.73 6.65 -1.82
CA ILE A 38 17.70 5.66 -1.50
C ILE A 38 18.25 4.70 -0.46
N LYS A 39 17.71 4.75 0.76
CA LYS A 39 17.95 3.76 1.81
C LYS A 39 16.98 2.60 1.69
N GLU A 40 17.51 1.39 1.77
CA GLU A 40 16.74 0.14 1.66
C GLU A 40 16.01 -0.16 2.98
N LEU A 41 15.10 -1.15 2.99
CA LEU A 41 14.27 -1.53 4.15
C LEU A 41 15.06 -1.81 5.46
N THR A 42 16.38 -1.99 5.37
CA THR A 42 17.26 -2.34 6.50
C THR A 42 17.76 -1.14 7.29
N ASP A 43 17.69 0.07 6.75
CA ASP A 43 18.21 1.25 7.45
C ASP A 43 17.17 1.82 8.41
N ILE A 44 17.34 1.44 9.67
CA ILE A 44 16.48 1.86 10.77
C ILE A 44 16.56 3.37 10.99
N VAL A 45 17.51 4.15 10.46
CA VAL A 45 17.47 5.62 10.58
C VAL A 45 17.93 6.25 9.26
N PRO A 46 17.09 7.08 8.60
CA PRO A 46 17.54 7.80 7.42
C PRO A 46 18.64 8.80 7.77
N ASP A 47 19.64 8.95 6.90
CA ASP A 47 20.70 9.94 7.10
C ASP A 47 20.11 11.35 6.91
N SER A 48 20.77 12.37 7.44
CA SER A 48 20.27 13.76 7.41
C SER A 48 20.05 14.32 5.99
N ASP A 49 20.70 13.73 4.98
CA ASP A 49 20.61 14.07 3.56
C ASP A 49 19.64 13.17 2.77
N THR A 50 19.09 12.12 3.38
CA THR A 50 18.10 11.24 2.75
C THR A 50 16.83 12.02 2.45
N LYS A 51 16.54 12.21 1.17
CA LYS A 51 15.36 12.98 0.71
C LYS A 51 14.14 12.10 0.46
N LEU A 52 14.34 10.81 0.16
CA LEU A 52 13.28 9.82 -0.03
C LEU A 52 13.59 8.56 0.78
N HIS A 53 12.69 8.19 1.68
CA HIS A 53 12.78 6.97 2.48
C HIS A 53 11.60 6.07 2.13
N ILE A 54 11.89 4.86 1.65
CA ILE A 54 10.87 3.86 1.30
C ILE A 54 10.76 2.87 2.46
N ALA A 55 9.56 2.67 2.99
CA ALA A 55 9.32 1.74 4.08
C ALA A 55 7.97 1.03 3.91
N THR A 56 7.84 -0.15 4.50
CA THR A 56 6.52 -0.79 4.63
C THR A 56 5.76 -0.18 5.79
N VAL A 57 4.42 -0.17 5.70
CA VAL A 57 3.56 0.24 6.82
C VAL A 57 3.88 -0.58 8.08
N GLN A 58 4.04 -1.89 7.93
CA GLN A 58 4.32 -2.84 9.00
C GLN A 58 5.67 -2.54 9.66
N GLY A 59 6.69 -2.22 8.85
CA GLY A 59 8.00 -1.79 9.34
C GLY A 59 7.88 -0.52 10.18
N MET A 60 7.05 0.42 9.75
CA MET A 60 6.81 1.66 10.49
C MET A 60 5.97 1.46 11.75
N VAL A 61 4.95 0.60 11.72
CA VAL A 61 4.19 0.18 12.91
C VAL A 61 5.12 -0.43 13.96
N LYS A 62 6.00 -1.36 13.55
CA LYS A 62 6.99 -1.99 14.45
C LYS A 62 7.85 -0.95 15.14
N ARG A 63 8.34 0.01 14.37
CA ARG A 63 9.28 1.02 14.84
C ARG A 63 8.64 2.10 15.70
N LEU A 64 7.38 2.46 15.43
CA LEU A 64 6.67 3.49 16.19
C LEU A 64 5.99 2.95 17.45
N LEU A 65 5.48 1.72 17.41
CA LEU A 65 4.64 1.19 18.49
C LEU A 65 5.32 0.11 19.35
N TYR A 66 6.43 -0.48 18.89
CA TYR A 66 7.06 -1.64 19.53
C TYR A 66 8.58 -1.52 19.68
N SER A 67 9.17 -0.33 19.47
CA SER A 67 10.61 -0.08 19.61
C SER A 67 10.84 1.06 20.60
N ASP A 68 11.73 0.85 21.57
CA ASP A 68 12.03 1.85 22.61
C ASP A 68 13.18 2.79 22.23
N ASP A 69 14.12 2.37 21.36
CA ASP A 69 15.37 3.11 21.14
C ASP A 69 15.44 3.89 19.81
N ALA A 70 14.48 3.70 18.88
CA ALA A 70 14.61 4.22 17.51
C ALA A 70 13.34 4.82 16.90
N VAL A 71 12.41 5.31 17.75
CA VAL A 71 11.19 6.01 17.29
C VAL A 71 11.60 7.29 16.54
N PRO A 72 11.32 7.41 15.24
CA PRO A 72 11.68 8.61 14.49
C PRO A 72 10.89 9.83 15.02
N PRO A 73 11.52 11.00 15.19
CA PRO A 73 10.85 12.23 15.60
C PRO A 73 9.65 12.61 14.70
N VAL A 74 8.70 13.37 15.24
CA VAL A 74 7.48 13.80 14.53
C VAL A 74 7.78 14.67 13.30
N ASP A 75 8.91 15.37 13.29
CA ASP A 75 9.37 16.24 12.19
C ASP A 75 10.31 15.52 11.21
N SER A 76 10.45 14.20 11.31
CA SER A 76 11.34 13.40 10.44
C SER A 76 11.00 13.53 8.96
N TYR A 77 9.73 13.73 8.62
CA TYR A 77 9.26 13.88 7.24
C TYR A 77 8.36 15.10 7.12
N ASP A 78 8.39 15.75 5.95
CA ASP A 78 7.45 16.83 5.61
C ASP A 78 6.40 16.37 4.58
N CYS A 79 6.55 15.17 4.04
CA CYS A 79 5.57 14.51 3.19
C CYS A 79 5.55 12.99 3.42
N ILE A 80 4.35 12.43 3.43
CA ILE A 80 4.11 10.99 3.37
C ILE A 80 3.32 10.71 2.10
N VAL A 81 3.85 9.83 1.27
CA VAL A 81 3.14 9.24 0.13
C VAL A 81 2.81 7.81 0.48
N VAL A 82 1.55 7.41 0.33
CA VAL A 82 1.11 6.03 0.57
C VAL A 82 0.61 5.47 -0.74
N ASP A 83 1.32 4.48 -1.26
CA ASP A 83 0.88 3.71 -2.41
C ASP A 83 -0.13 2.65 -1.98
N GLU A 84 -1.08 2.36 -2.87
CA GLU A 84 -2.21 1.48 -2.62
C GLU A 84 -2.91 1.75 -1.28
N CYS A 85 -3.20 3.02 -1.00
CA CYS A 85 -3.72 3.48 0.30
C CYS A 85 -5.12 2.92 0.66
N HIS A 86 -5.75 2.19 -0.26
CA HIS A 86 -6.96 1.40 -0.03
C HIS A 86 -6.67 0.04 0.63
N ARG A 87 -5.47 -0.54 0.42
CA ARG A 87 -5.05 -1.84 0.96
C ARG A 87 -4.61 -1.77 2.41
N GLY A 88 -4.39 -0.56 2.93
CA GLY A 88 -4.13 -0.35 4.34
C GLY A 88 -5.24 -0.83 5.28
N TYR A 89 -6.34 -1.44 4.80
CA TYR A 89 -7.41 -2.01 5.64
C TYR A 89 -7.91 -3.37 5.17
N VAL A 90 -7.77 -3.72 3.89
CA VAL A 90 -8.08 -5.06 3.41
C VAL A 90 -6.97 -5.99 3.92
N LEU A 91 -7.29 -6.79 4.94
CA LEU A 91 -6.52 -7.97 5.31
C LEU A 91 -6.47 -8.90 4.09
N ASP A 92 -5.51 -8.66 3.20
CA ASP A 92 -5.25 -9.61 2.16
C ASP A 92 -4.66 -10.83 2.85
N ARG A 93 -5.36 -11.96 2.78
CA ARG A 93 -5.05 -13.22 3.46
C ARG A 93 -3.75 -13.89 2.96
N GLU A 94 -2.92 -13.16 2.22
CA GLU A 94 -1.58 -13.53 1.79
C GLU A 94 -0.51 -13.07 2.81
N LEU A 95 -0.84 -13.05 4.11
CA LEU A 95 0.12 -12.87 5.19
C LEU A 95 0.96 -14.15 5.30
N SER A 96 2.10 -14.18 4.61
CA SER A 96 3.08 -15.26 4.78
C SER A 96 3.76 -15.14 6.14
N ASP A 97 3.34 -15.94 7.11
CA ASP A 97 3.98 -16.51 8.32
C ASP A 97 5.09 -15.77 9.12
N THR A 98 5.48 -14.53 8.81
CA THR A 98 6.57 -13.83 9.52
C THR A 98 6.22 -12.41 9.95
N GLU A 99 4.96 -12.00 9.79
CA GLU A 99 4.52 -10.61 9.93
C GLU A 99 3.71 -10.42 11.21
N LEU A 100 3.78 -9.22 11.82
CA LEU A 100 3.05 -8.86 13.04
C LEU A 100 1.61 -9.39 13.01
N THR A 101 1.19 -10.07 14.07
CA THR A 101 -0.16 -10.64 14.20
C THR A 101 -1.19 -9.52 14.36
N PHE A 102 -1.60 -8.89 13.26
CA PHE A 102 -2.77 -8.03 13.24
C PHE A 102 -3.98 -8.90 13.57
N ARG A 103 -4.66 -8.58 14.68
CA ARG A 103 -5.72 -9.45 15.21
C ARG A 103 -6.96 -9.44 14.31
N ASN A 104 -7.23 -8.28 13.70
CA ASN A 104 -8.35 -8.05 12.78
C ASN A 104 -8.12 -6.74 12.00
N GLU A 105 -9.03 -6.43 11.08
CA GLU A 105 -9.03 -5.23 10.24
C GLU A 105 -8.98 -3.95 11.11
N ALA A 106 -9.84 -3.84 12.13
CA ALA A 106 -9.90 -2.68 13.02
C ALA A 106 -8.56 -2.39 13.74
N ASP A 107 -7.83 -3.42 14.16
CA ASP A 107 -6.51 -3.32 14.79
C ASP A 107 -5.46 -2.81 13.80
N TYR A 108 -5.47 -3.32 12.56
CA TYR A 108 -4.64 -2.76 11.50
C TYR A 108 -5.01 -1.30 11.25
N ILE A 109 -6.31 -0.97 11.18
CA ILE A 109 -6.78 0.38 10.87
C ILE A 109 -6.19 1.40 11.84
N SER A 110 -6.33 1.08 13.12
CA SER A 110 -5.86 1.88 14.24
C SER A 110 -4.35 2.08 14.18
N LYS A 111 -3.58 1.02 13.95
CA LYS A 111 -2.11 1.08 13.87
C LYS A 111 -1.65 1.87 12.64
N TYR A 112 -2.28 1.69 11.49
CA TYR A 112 -2.01 2.44 10.27
C TYR A 112 -2.23 3.94 10.48
N ARG A 113 -3.38 4.34 11.05
CA ARG A 113 -3.66 5.75 11.37
C ARG A 113 -2.62 6.33 12.31
N ARG A 114 -2.22 5.59 13.35
CA ARG A 114 -1.15 6.03 14.26
C ARG A 114 0.18 6.30 13.55
N VAL A 115 0.57 5.50 12.57
CA VAL A 115 1.77 5.76 11.76
C VAL A 115 1.64 7.08 11.00
N LEU A 116 0.50 7.29 10.34
CA LEU A 116 0.26 8.50 9.54
C LEU A 116 0.09 9.78 10.38
N GLU A 117 -0.43 9.65 11.59
CA GLU A 117 -0.67 10.76 12.52
C GLU A 117 0.56 11.11 13.35
N HIS A 118 1.54 10.21 13.45
CA HIS A 118 2.78 10.45 14.20
C HIS A 118 3.61 11.59 13.62
N PHE A 119 3.65 11.74 12.29
CA PHE A 119 4.47 12.76 11.64
C PHE A 119 3.66 14.02 11.30
N ASP A 120 4.26 15.19 11.53
CA ASP A 120 3.74 16.49 11.09
C ASP A 120 4.09 16.69 9.60
N ALA A 121 3.36 15.97 8.75
CA ALA A 121 3.65 15.86 7.33
C ALA A 121 2.38 15.96 6.47
N THR A 122 2.56 16.48 5.25
CA THR A 122 1.51 16.41 4.22
C THR A 122 1.31 14.97 3.77
N LYS A 123 0.07 14.48 3.76
CA LYS A 123 -0.28 13.10 3.42
C LYS A 123 -0.88 13.02 2.02
N ILE A 124 -0.33 12.17 1.18
CA ILE A 124 -0.77 11.93 -0.20
C ILE A 124 -1.06 10.44 -0.34
N GLY A 125 -2.31 10.08 -0.64
CA GLY A 125 -2.72 8.71 -0.91
C GLY A 125 -2.84 8.46 -2.41
N LEU A 126 -2.27 7.36 -2.90
CA LEU A 126 -2.41 6.89 -4.28
C LEU A 126 -3.23 5.59 -4.28
N THR A 127 -4.26 5.53 -5.12
CA THR A 127 -5.09 4.33 -5.27
C THR A 127 -5.86 4.35 -6.59
N ALA A 128 -6.04 3.16 -7.19
CA ALA A 128 -6.97 2.96 -8.30
C ALA A 128 -8.41 2.67 -7.83
N THR A 129 -8.59 2.30 -6.56
CA THR A 129 -9.82 1.73 -5.97
C THR A 129 -10.12 2.41 -4.64
N PRO A 130 -10.50 3.71 -4.65
CA PRO A 130 -10.75 4.45 -3.42
C PRO A 130 -11.90 3.84 -2.62
N ALA A 131 -11.68 3.68 -1.32
CA ALA A 131 -12.67 3.21 -0.35
C ALA A 131 -13.09 4.33 0.60
N VAL A 132 -14.20 4.15 1.34
CA VAL A 132 -14.73 5.13 2.31
C VAL A 132 -13.64 5.56 3.31
N HIS A 133 -12.92 4.60 3.89
CA HIS A 133 -11.85 4.90 4.84
C HIS A 133 -10.69 5.67 4.23
N THR A 134 -10.37 5.46 2.94
CA THR A 134 -9.34 6.24 2.25
C THR A 134 -9.70 7.72 2.25
N VAL A 135 -10.96 8.04 1.93
CA VAL A 135 -11.47 9.42 1.94
C VAL A 135 -11.47 10.00 3.35
N GLU A 136 -11.77 9.21 4.38
CA GLU A 136 -11.71 9.67 5.78
C GLU A 136 -10.30 10.11 6.22
N ILE A 137 -9.25 9.55 5.64
CA ILE A 137 -7.85 9.82 6.04
C ILE A 137 -7.23 10.90 5.17
N PHE A 138 -7.42 10.81 3.85
CA PHE A 138 -6.74 11.64 2.87
C PHE A 138 -7.63 12.77 2.33
N GLY A 139 -8.93 12.75 2.62
CA GLY A 139 -9.91 13.68 2.08
C GLY A 139 -10.36 13.31 0.66
N GLU A 140 -11.07 14.25 0.04
CA GLU A 140 -11.54 14.11 -1.34
C GLU A 140 -10.38 14.05 -2.34
N PRO A 141 -10.51 13.28 -3.44
CA PRO A 141 -9.45 13.18 -4.45
C PRO A 141 -9.12 14.55 -5.06
N ALA A 142 -7.86 14.98 -4.90
CA ALA A 142 -7.36 16.20 -5.56
C ALA A 142 -7.23 16.03 -7.09
N PHE A 143 -7.09 14.79 -7.54
CA PHE A 143 -7.03 14.43 -8.96
C PHE A 143 -7.63 13.03 -9.14
N LYS A 144 -8.31 12.81 -10.27
CA LYS A 144 -8.87 11.52 -10.65
C LYS A 144 -8.63 11.30 -12.14
N TYR A 145 -8.02 10.17 -12.46
CA TYR A 145 -7.87 9.68 -13.81
C TYR A 145 -8.45 8.27 -13.87
N THR A 146 -9.58 8.14 -14.53
CA THR A 146 -10.39 6.94 -14.47
C THR A 146 -9.94 5.91 -15.50
N TYR A 147 -10.32 4.66 -15.24
CA TYR A 147 -10.13 3.57 -16.20
C TYR A 147 -10.69 3.92 -17.60
N ARG A 148 -11.90 4.49 -17.66
CA ARG A 148 -12.53 4.87 -18.93
C ARG A 148 -11.76 5.95 -19.67
N GLU A 149 -11.29 6.98 -18.96
CA GLU A 149 -10.44 8.01 -19.55
C GLU A 149 -9.14 7.40 -20.09
N ALA A 150 -8.50 6.53 -19.31
CA ALA A 150 -7.28 5.84 -19.73
C ALA A 150 -7.47 4.93 -20.96
N VAL A 151 -8.64 4.33 -21.14
CA VAL A 151 -8.99 3.58 -22.36
C VAL A 151 -9.19 4.53 -23.55
N ILE A 152 -9.93 5.62 -23.36
CA ILE A 152 -10.18 6.62 -24.43
C ILE A 152 -8.88 7.24 -24.92
N ASP A 153 -7.95 7.52 -24.01
CA ASP A 153 -6.66 8.13 -24.30
C ASP A 153 -5.61 7.13 -24.80
N ASN A 154 -5.99 5.86 -25.05
CA ASN A 154 -5.13 4.77 -25.52
C ASN A 154 -3.97 4.41 -24.57
N TRP A 155 -4.10 4.65 -23.27
CA TRP A 155 -3.14 4.19 -22.26
C TRP A 155 -3.45 2.78 -21.75
N LEU A 156 -4.74 2.41 -21.72
CA LEU A 156 -5.20 1.08 -21.30
C LEU A 156 -6.01 0.42 -22.41
N ILE A 157 -5.94 -0.91 -22.43
CA ILE A 157 -6.81 -1.73 -23.28
C ILE A 157 -8.13 -1.96 -22.53
N ASP A 158 -9.24 -1.86 -23.24
CA ASP A 158 -10.55 -2.15 -22.66
C ASP A 158 -10.63 -3.63 -22.26
N HIS A 159 -11.29 -3.93 -21.16
CA HIS A 159 -11.50 -5.30 -20.71
C HIS A 159 -12.82 -5.79 -21.29
N GLU A 160 -12.82 -7.02 -21.80
CA GLU A 160 -14.09 -7.67 -22.10
C GLU A 160 -14.87 -7.88 -20.80
N PRO A 161 -16.21 -7.75 -20.82
CA PRO A 161 -17.04 -8.06 -19.68
C PRO A 161 -16.71 -9.47 -19.17
N PRO A 162 -16.54 -9.65 -17.84
CA PRO A 162 -16.18 -10.95 -17.31
C PRO A 162 -17.25 -11.99 -17.66
N THR A 163 -16.85 -13.09 -18.29
CA THR A 163 -17.74 -14.23 -18.52
C THR A 163 -18.07 -14.85 -17.17
N ARG A 164 -19.31 -14.66 -16.72
CA ARG A 164 -19.79 -15.29 -15.48
C ARG A 164 -20.02 -16.77 -15.74
N ILE A 165 -19.07 -17.61 -15.30
CA ILE A 165 -19.25 -19.06 -15.30
C ILE A 165 -20.18 -19.40 -14.14
N VAL A 166 -21.40 -19.82 -14.46
CA VAL A 166 -22.37 -20.33 -13.49
C VAL A 166 -22.44 -21.84 -13.66
N THR A 167 -22.28 -22.59 -12.57
CA THR A 167 -22.40 -24.05 -12.60
C THR A 167 -23.86 -24.44 -12.43
N ALA A 168 -24.25 -25.58 -13.03
CA ALA A 168 -25.60 -26.13 -12.83
C ALA A 168 -25.94 -26.27 -11.33
N LEU A 169 -24.97 -26.68 -10.50
CA LEU A 169 -25.17 -26.77 -9.04
C LEU A 169 -25.37 -25.41 -8.34
N ALA A 170 -24.80 -24.32 -8.87
CA ALA A 170 -25.01 -22.98 -8.33
C ALA A 170 -26.38 -22.39 -8.71
N GLU A 171 -26.96 -22.83 -9.84
CA GLU A 171 -28.30 -22.45 -10.31
C GLU A 171 -29.40 -23.32 -9.70
N ASP A 172 -29.23 -24.64 -9.80
CA ASP A 172 -30.24 -25.63 -9.41
C ASP A 172 -30.14 -25.99 -7.93
N GLY A 173 -29.03 -25.65 -7.27
CA GLY A 173 -28.75 -26.04 -5.90
C GLY A 173 -28.19 -27.46 -5.78
N ILE A 174 -27.71 -27.77 -4.57
CA ILE A 174 -27.24 -29.11 -4.24
C ILE A 174 -28.41 -29.87 -3.62
N HIS A 175 -28.85 -30.94 -4.29
CA HIS A 175 -29.90 -31.81 -3.81
C HIS A 175 -29.31 -33.16 -3.41
N PHE A 176 -29.60 -33.59 -2.18
CA PHE A 176 -29.23 -34.90 -1.67
C PHE A 176 -30.46 -35.80 -1.60
N GLN A 177 -30.32 -37.06 -1.99
CA GLN A 177 -31.36 -38.06 -1.80
C GLN A 177 -31.31 -38.62 -0.36
N ALA A 178 -32.47 -39.03 0.16
CA ALA A 178 -32.55 -39.62 1.48
C ALA A 178 -31.70 -40.91 1.54
N GLY A 179 -30.63 -40.89 2.34
CA GLY A 179 -29.70 -42.01 2.50
C GLY A 179 -28.35 -41.87 1.77
N GLU A 180 -28.09 -40.75 1.09
CA GLU A 180 -26.74 -40.47 0.56
C GLU A 180 -25.73 -40.26 1.69
N GLU A 181 -24.59 -40.96 1.61
CA GLU A 181 -23.43 -40.69 2.45
C GLU A 181 -22.71 -39.43 1.95
N VAL A 182 -22.51 -38.47 2.83
CA VAL A 182 -21.74 -37.26 2.57
C VAL A 182 -20.31 -37.52 3.04
N GLU A 183 -19.35 -37.55 2.13
CA GLU A 183 -17.92 -37.59 2.50
C GLU A 183 -17.53 -36.24 3.13
N GLN A 184 -16.98 -36.29 4.34
CA GLN A 184 -16.41 -35.15 5.07
C GLN A 184 -14.96 -34.88 4.67
#